data_AF-A0A526ZBR6-F1
#
_entry.id   AF-A0A526ZBR6-F1
#
_cell.length_a   1.000
_cell.length_b   1.000
_cell.length_c   1.000
_cell.angle_alpha   90.00
_cell.angle_beta   90.00
_cell.angle_gamma   90.00
#
_symmetry.space_group_name_H-M   'P 1'
#
loop_
_entity.id
_entity.type
_entity.pdbx_description
1 polymer ?
#
loop_
_entity_poly.entity_id
_entity_poly.type
_entity_poly.pdbx_seq_one_letter_code
_entity_poly.pdbx_strand_id
1 'polypeptide(L)'
;MARAHARQWLDEGGMARRRTMTAFGRITEIWRYPISSMGGERLDGTELAQGGIPGDRIWGIIDRRDGTVAAPEKRKHWRPLPNLVARLKGDRPEIGLNGSWIDAGSTLAGELVSAFLDFPAALHPHVRFGSEAQDHIAPRYQRADIHIVTSASMNRLAGLLEDPSQVDSRRFRPNVVI
;
A
#
# COMPACT_ATOMS: atom_id res chain seq x y z
N MET A 1 -12.86 26.66 -12.69
CA MET A 1 -14.19 26.02 -12.63
C MET A 1 -14.21 24.88 -13.64
N ALA A 2 -13.91 23.65 -13.21
CA ALA A 2 -13.94 22.47 -14.08
C ALA A 2 -14.98 21.48 -13.53
N ARG A 3 -15.99 21.19 -14.35
CA ARG A 3 -17.09 20.27 -14.05
C ARG A 3 -16.61 18.82 -14.22
N ALA A 4 -16.80 18.00 -13.20
CA ALA A 4 -16.62 16.56 -13.28
C ALA A 4 -17.74 15.94 -14.15
N HIS A 5 -17.38 15.32 -15.27
CA HIS A 5 -18.29 14.52 -16.07
C HIS A 5 -18.47 13.14 -15.41
N ALA A 6 -19.54 12.98 -14.66
CA ALA A 6 -20.06 11.65 -14.31
C ALA A 6 -20.66 11.03 -15.58
N ARG A 7 -20.05 9.94 -16.09
CA ARG A 7 -20.67 9.16 -17.17
C ARG A 7 -21.88 8.41 -16.61
N GLN A 8 -23.04 8.72 -17.16
CA GLN A 8 -24.30 8.01 -16.98
C GLN A 8 -24.16 6.61 -17.58
N TRP A 9 -24.35 5.58 -16.77
CA TRP A 9 -24.56 4.22 -17.25
C TRP A 9 -25.98 4.14 -17.81
N LEU A 10 -26.12 3.82 -19.10
CA LEU A 10 -27.41 3.56 -19.73
C LEU A 10 -27.83 2.13 -19.38
N ASP A 11 -28.83 2.00 -18.51
CA ASP A 11 -29.50 0.73 -18.22
C ASP A 11 -30.44 0.38 -19.39
N GLU A 12 -30.10 -0.65 -20.15
CA GLU A 12 -31.04 -1.28 -21.08
C GLU A 12 -31.96 -2.25 -20.31
N GLY A 13 -33.25 -1.89 -20.24
CA GLY A 13 -34.37 -2.83 -20.28
C GLY A 13 -34.49 -3.89 -19.18
N GLY A 14 -34.95 -3.50 -18.00
CA GLY A 14 -35.50 -4.43 -17.01
C GLY A 14 -35.70 -3.75 -15.66
N MET A 15 -36.89 -3.84 -15.09
CA MET A 15 -37.29 -3.15 -13.85
C MET A 15 -36.48 -3.65 -12.63
N ALA A 16 -35.22 -3.23 -12.52
CA ALA A 16 -34.39 -3.42 -11.35
C ALA A 16 -34.82 -2.37 -10.33
N ARG A 17 -35.39 -2.84 -9.22
CA ARG A 17 -35.63 -2.04 -8.01
C ARG A 17 -34.38 -1.20 -7.74
N ARG A 18 -34.47 0.13 -7.87
CA ARG A 18 -33.46 1.05 -7.32
C ARG A 18 -33.37 0.75 -5.84
N ARG A 19 -32.39 -0.07 -5.45
CA ARG A 19 -31.97 -0.17 -4.05
C ARG A 19 -31.45 1.22 -3.72
N THR A 20 -32.20 1.97 -2.93
CA THR A 20 -31.68 3.17 -2.28
C THR A 20 -30.50 2.70 -1.45
N MET A 21 -29.29 2.82 -1.98
CA MET A 21 -28.08 2.54 -1.21
C MET A 21 -27.96 3.63 -0.17
N THR A 22 -28.31 3.31 1.07
CA THR A 22 -28.02 4.19 2.19
C THR A 22 -26.49 4.36 2.27
N ALA A 23 -26.01 5.59 2.21
CA ALA A 23 -24.61 5.88 2.44
C ALA A 23 -24.20 5.39 3.84
N PHE A 24 -23.20 4.52 3.90
CA PHE A 24 -22.75 3.90 5.16
C PHE A 24 -21.49 4.56 5.74
N GLY A 25 -20.89 5.52 5.04
CA GLY A 25 -19.68 6.22 5.45
C GLY A 25 -19.17 7.19 4.39
N ARG A 26 -18.05 7.87 4.70
CA ARG A 26 -17.35 8.78 3.78
C ARG A 26 -15.86 8.46 3.79
N ILE A 27 -15.26 8.37 2.62
CA ILE A 27 -13.80 8.23 2.51
C ILE A 27 -13.12 9.44 3.18
N THR A 28 -12.28 9.16 4.17
CA THR A 28 -11.50 10.17 4.90
C THR A 28 -10.04 10.17 4.48
N GLU A 29 -9.53 9.02 4.04
CA GLU A 29 -8.15 8.85 3.58
C GLU A 29 -8.07 7.81 2.46
N ILE A 30 -7.16 8.07 1.51
CA ILE A 30 -6.77 7.12 0.47
C ILE A 30 -5.25 6.98 0.55
N TRP A 31 -4.77 5.75 0.53
CA TRP A 31 -3.34 5.44 0.62
C TRP A 31 -2.93 4.42 -0.43
N ARG A 32 -1.70 4.58 -0.91
CA ARG A 32 -1.00 3.62 -1.78
C ARG A 32 0.34 3.25 -1.14
N TYR A 33 0.73 1.99 -1.27
CA TYR A 33 1.99 1.44 -0.75
C TYR A 33 2.78 0.79 -1.87
N PRO A 34 3.53 1.53 -2.69
CA PRO A 34 4.17 0.99 -3.87
C PRO A 34 5.12 -0.19 -3.59
N ILE A 35 5.71 -0.20 -2.40
CA ILE A 35 6.61 -1.25 -1.93
C ILE A 35 5.96 -1.99 -0.76
N SER A 36 5.90 -3.32 -0.86
CA SER A 36 5.44 -4.20 0.19
C SER A 36 6.21 -3.96 1.49
N SER A 37 5.52 -4.13 2.62
CA SER A 37 6.05 -3.93 3.99
C SER A 37 6.46 -2.49 4.38
N MET A 38 6.64 -1.57 3.44
CA MET A 38 6.99 -0.17 3.69
C MET A 38 5.80 0.74 3.99
N GLY A 39 6.08 1.91 4.56
CA GLY A 39 5.13 3.02 4.64
C GLY A 39 4.76 3.53 3.24
N GLY A 40 3.57 4.10 3.12
CA GLY A 40 3.00 4.52 1.84
C GLY A 40 2.89 6.03 1.68
N GLU A 41 2.16 6.41 0.64
CA GLU A 41 1.80 7.79 0.32
C GLU A 41 0.28 7.99 0.45
N ARG A 42 -0.11 9.19 0.88
CA ARG A 42 -1.50 9.61 0.89
C ARG A 42 -1.87 10.17 -0.48
N LEU A 43 -3.03 9.78 -0.99
CA LEU A 43 -3.57 10.25 -2.26
C LEU A 43 -4.80 11.12 -2.02
N ASP A 44 -5.00 12.12 -2.88
CA ASP A 44 -6.24 12.91 -2.91
C ASP A 44 -7.36 12.20 -3.67
N GLY A 45 -7.00 11.30 -4.58
CA GLY A 45 -7.91 10.51 -5.38
C GLY A 45 -7.15 9.47 -6.21
N THR A 46 -7.86 8.43 -6.63
CA THR A 46 -7.33 7.39 -7.53
C THR A 46 -8.47 6.72 -8.27
N GLU A 47 -8.17 6.16 -9.43
CA GLU A 47 -9.02 5.17 -10.06
C GLU A 47 -8.87 3.83 -9.32
N LEU A 48 -9.92 2.99 -9.41
CA LEU A 48 -9.87 1.59 -9.02
C LEU A 48 -9.85 0.74 -10.29
N ALA A 49 -8.80 -0.04 -10.44
CA ALA A 49 -8.64 -0.97 -11.55
C ALA A 49 -8.90 -2.42 -11.07
N GLN A 50 -8.89 -3.35 -12.02
CA GLN A 50 -8.81 -4.77 -11.69
C GLN A 50 -7.50 -5.02 -10.91
N GLY A 51 -7.59 -5.57 -9.69
CA GLY A 51 -6.43 -5.71 -8.81
C GLY A 51 -6.21 -4.56 -7.83
N GLY A 52 -7.08 -3.55 -7.79
CA GLY A 52 -7.09 -2.50 -6.78
C GLY A 52 -6.55 -1.15 -7.27
N ILE A 53 -5.80 -0.46 -6.39
CA ILE A 53 -5.21 0.85 -6.72
C ILE A 53 -3.98 0.64 -7.62
N PRO A 54 -3.89 1.29 -8.79
CA PRO A 54 -2.71 1.20 -9.66
C PRO A 54 -1.41 1.59 -8.93
N GLY A 55 -0.38 0.75 -9.09
CA GLY A 55 0.92 0.95 -8.44
C GLY A 55 0.93 0.61 -6.95
N ASP A 56 -0.14 0.04 -6.40
CA ASP A 56 -0.13 -0.48 -5.04
C ASP A 56 0.61 -1.81 -4.96
N ARG A 57 1.58 -1.87 -4.05
CA ARG A 57 2.34 -3.08 -3.68
C ARG A 57 2.94 -3.81 -4.88
N ILE A 58 3.46 -3.05 -5.83
CA ILE A 58 4.08 -3.55 -7.06
C ILE A 58 5.54 -3.97 -6.86
N TRP A 59 6.16 -3.67 -5.73
CA TRP A 59 7.54 -4.02 -5.40
C TRP A 59 7.64 -4.71 -4.03
N GLY A 60 8.74 -5.43 -3.81
CA GLY A 60 9.05 -6.11 -2.56
C GLY A 60 10.50 -5.91 -2.15
N ILE A 61 10.83 -6.39 -0.95
CA ILE A 61 12.18 -6.36 -0.39
C ILE A 61 12.60 -7.80 -0.06
N ILE A 62 13.84 -8.14 -0.35
CA ILE A 62 14.47 -9.41 0.04
C ILE A 62 15.70 -9.17 0.90
N ASP A 63 16.02 -10.16 1.73
CA ASP A 63 17.34 -10.32 2.33
C ASP A 63 18.29 -10.89 1.26
N ARG A 64 19.41 -10.22 0.99
CA ARG A 64 20.36 -10.67 -0.05
C ARG A 64 21.17 -11.90 0.38
N ARG A 65 21.17 -12.25 1.66
CA ARG A 65 21.95 -13.40 2.17
C ARG A 65 21.29 -14.72 1.82
N ASP A 66 19.96 -14.77 1.88
CA ASP A 66 19.19 -16.02 1.73
C ASP A 66 18.00 -15.90 0.77
N GLY A 67 17.74 -14.72 0.19
CA GLY A 67 16.63 -14.47 -0.72
C GLY A 67 15.27 -14.35 -0.04
N THR A 68 15.21 -14.34 1.30
CA THR A 68 13.94 -14.29 2.04
C THR A 68 13.21 -12.98 1.77
N VAL A 69 11.94 -13.08 1.34
CA VAL A 69 11.04 -11.93 1.18
C VAL A 69 10.62 -11.34 2.53
N ALA A 70 10.60 -10.02 2.61
CA ALA A 70 10.25 -9.28 3.82
C ALA A 70 8.87 -9.67 4.41
N ALA A 71 8.87 -9.95 5.71
CA ALA A 71 7.70 -10.35 6.49
C ALA A 71 7.73 -9.72 7.90
N PRO A 72 7.45 -8.40 8.03
CA PRO A 72 7.47 -7.69 9.32
C PRO A 72 6.51 -8.27 10.35
N GLU A 73 5.41 -8.88 9.90
CA GLU A 73 4.45 -9.54 10.78
C GLU A 73 4.98 -10.84 11.39
N LYS A 74 6.00 -11.45 10.79
CA LYS A 74 6.56 -12.75 11.23
C LYS A 74 7.96 -12.64 11.85
N ARG A 75 8.83 -11.77 11.33
CA ARG A 75 10.24 -11.70 11.77
C ARG A 75 10.62 -10.30 12.26
N LYS A 76 11.26 -10.24 13.43
CA LYS A 76 11.53 -8.99 14.15
C LYS A 76 12.41 -8.02 13.36
N HIS A 77 13.43 -8.49 12.65
CA HIS A 77 14.36 -7.64 11.89
C HIS A 77 13.68 -6.90 10.72
N TRP A 78 12.52 -7.34 10.23
CA TRP A 78 11.75 -6.63 9.20
C TRP A 78 10.82 -5.54 9.74
N ARG A 79 10.56 -5.52 11.06
CA ARG A 79 9.60 -4.60 11.70
C ARG A 79 9.90 -3.10 11.54
N PRO A 80 11.14 -2.65 11.28
CA PRO A 80 11.39 -1.24 10.98
C PRO A 80 10.80 -0.77 9.63
N LEU A 81 10.56 -1.67 8.67
CA LEU A 81 10.17 -1.30 7.30
C LEU A 81 8.99 -0.32 7.17
N PRO A 82 7.89 -0.42 7.96
CA PRO A 82 6.79 0.54 7.89
C PRO A 82 7.20 1.99 8.16
N ASN A 83 8.36 2.23 8.81
CA ASN A 83 8.88 3.57 9.09
C ASN A 83 9.67 4.17 7.92
N LEU A 84 10.00 3.37 6.90
CA LEU A 84 10.58 3.85 5.65
C LEU A 84 9.45 4.03 4.63
N VAL A 85 9.31 5.23 4.08
CA VAL A 85 8.17 5.59 3.22
C VAL A 85 8.49 5.40 1.74
N ALA A 86 7.51 4.97 0.97
CA ALA A 86 7.58 4.89 -0.48
C ALA A 86 6.42 5.65 -1.14
N ARG A 87 6.68 6.20 -2.32
CA ARG A 87 5.69 6.82 -3.19
C ARG A 87 5.89 6.40 -4.65
N LEU A 88 4.93 6.70 -5.51
CA LEU A 88 5.05 6.49 -6.94
C LEU A 88 5.27 7.82 -7.66
N LYS A 89 6.31 7.90 -8.49
CA LYS A 89 6.55 9.01 -9.41
C LYS A 89 6.44 8.49 -10.84
N GLY A 90 5.33 8.83 -11.51
CA GLY A 90 4.96 8.14 -12.75
C GLY A 90 4.61 6.68 -12.45
N ASP A 91 5.37 5.76 -13.02
CA ASP A 91 5.26 4.31 -12.81
C ASP A 91 6.38 3.73 -11.91
N ARG A 92 7.28 4.59 -11.41
CA ARG A 92 8.45 4.16 -10.63
C ARG A 92 8.27 4.42 -9.14
N PRO A 93 8.46 3.40 -8.28
CA PRO A 93 8.54 3.64 -6.86
C PRO A 93 9.80 4.44 -6.49
N GLU A 94 9.64 5.39 -5.59
CA GLU A 94 10.74 6.09 -4.92
C GLU A 94 10.66 5.81 -3.41
N ILE A 95 11.81 5.65 -2.75
CA ILE A 95 11.90 5.60 -1.28
C ILE A 95 12.30 6.97 -0.74
N GLY A 96 11.65 7.37 0.35
CA GLY A 96 11.89 8.64 1.03
C GLY A 96 12.81 8.49 2.22
N LEU A 97 13.91 9.25 2.25
CA LEU A 97 14.81 9.32 3.40
C LEU A 97 15.37 10.75 3.52
N ASN A 98 15.32 11.32 4.72
CA ASN A 98 15.87 12.65 5.04
C ASN A 98 15.43 13.75 4.06
N GLY A 99 14.17 13.74 3.64
CA GLY A 99 13.59 14.73 2.71
C GLY A 99 13.95 14.52 1.23
N SER A 100 14.77 13.51 0.91
CA SER A 100 15.11 13.13 -0.46
C SER A 100 14.31 11.92 -0.93
N TRP A 101 14.08 11.83 -2.24
CA TRP A 101 13.38 10.71 -2.89
C TRP A 101 14.32 10.03 -3.88
N ILE A 102 14.42 8.71 -3.78
CA ILE A 102 15.40 7.92 -4.51
C ILE A 102 14.69 6.79 -5.24
N ASP A 103 15.00 6.62 -6.53
CA ASP A 103 14.44 5.56 -7.38
C ASP A 103 14.71 4.19 -6.74
N ALA A 104 13.64 3.43 -6.47
CA ALA A 104 13.71 2.13 -5.81
C ALA A 104 14.52 1.09 -6.60
N GLY A 105 14.67 1.26 -7.93
CA GLY A 105 15.49 0.41 -8.79
C GLY A 105 16.97 0.77 -8.81
N SER A 106 17.38 1.85 -8.13
CA SER A 106 18.79 2.25 -8.07
C SER A 106 19.59 1.42 -7.06
N THR A 107 20.89 1.26 -7.31
CA THR A 107 21.82 0.67 -6.33
C THR A 107 21.80 1.41 -5.01
N LEU A 108 21.69 2.74 -5.05
CA LEU A 108 21.59 3.60 -3.87
C LEU A 108 20.38 3.24 -3.00
N ALA A 109 19.23 2.92 -3.59
CA ALA A 109 18.06 2.51 -2.80
C ALA A 109 18.32 1.20 -2.03
N GLY A 110 19.02 0.24 -2.64
CA GLY A 110 19.42 -1.00 -1.98
C GLY A 110 20.40 -0.78 -0.82
N GLU A 111 21.39 0.10 -1.01
CA GLU A 111 22.33 0.51 0.05
C GLU A 111 21.60 1.17 1.22
N LEU A 112 20.66 2.07 0.92
CA LEU A 112 19.87 2.76 1.94
C LEU A 112 18.96 1.84 2.73
N VAL A 113 18.26 0.92 2.06
CA VAL A 113 17.42 -0.06 2.76
C VAL A 113 18.30 -1.00 3.59
N SER A 114 19.48 -1.38 3.10
CA SER A 114 20.42 -2.20 3.86
C SER A 114 20.92 -1.48 5.12
N ALA A 115 21.31 -0.20 4.99
CA ALA A 115 21.74 0.62 6.11
C ALA A 115 20.61 0.86 7.12
N PHE A 116 19.38 1.10 6.65
CA PHE A 116 18.20 1.28 7.49
C PHE A 116 17.84 0.03 8.30
N LEU A 117 18.05 -1.15 7.71
CA LEU A 117 17.71 -2.44 8.31
C LEU A 117 18.84 -3.07 9.12
N ASP A 118 20.07 -2.58 8.95
CA ASP A 118 21.29 -3.17 9.50
C ASP A 118 21.56 -4.62 9.01
N PHE A 119 21.20 -4.90 7.75
CA PHE A 119 21.58 -6.13 7.05
C PHE A 119 21.42 -5.98 5.52
N PRO A 120 22.09 -6.81 4.70
CA PRO A 120 22.02 -6.71 3.24
C PRO A 120 20.60 -6.97 2.71
N ALA A 121 20.01 -5.95 2.07
CA ALA A 121 18.68 -6.02 1.50
C ALA A 121 18.65 -5.43 0.08
N ALA A 122 17.69 -5.88 -0.71
CA ALA A 122 17.44 -5.35 -2.06
C ALA A 122 15.95 -5.18 -2.31
N LEU A 123 15.61 -4.18 -3.12
CA LEU A 123 14.26 -3.96 -3.60
C LEU A 123 14.15 -4.53 -5.01
N HIS A 124 13.04 -5.22 -5.29
CA HIS A 124 12.77 -5.74 -6.62
C HIS A 124 11.30 -5.56 -6.98
N PRO A 125 10.98 -5.39 -8.27
CA PRO A 125 9.61 -5.46 -8.75
C PRO A 125 8.98 -6.81 -8.40
N HIS A 126 7.68 -6.78 -8.10
CA HIS A 126 6.91 -8.00 -8.00
C HIS A 126 6.59 -8.53 -9.39
N VAL A 127 6.64 -9.85 -9.53
CA VAL A 127 5.96 -10.56 -10.62
C VAL A 127 4.52 -10.85 -10.23
N ARG A 128 3.70 -11.29 -11.20
CA ARG A 128 2.37 -11.80 -10.88
C ARG A 128 2.48 -12.93 -9.85
N PHE A 129 1.53 -12.98 -8.94
CA PHE A 129 1.43 -14.08 -7.98
C PHE A 129 1.41 -15.43 -8.71
N GLY A 130 2.23 -16.39 -8.26
CA GLY A 130 2.38 -17.71 -8.90
C GLY A 130 3.30 -17.74 -10.11
N SER A 131 4.06 -16.68 -10.41
CA SER A 131 5.10 -16.67 -11.44
C SER A 131 6.47 -16.35 -10.84
N GLU A 132 7.52 -16.78 -11.54
CA GLU A 132 8.92 -16.49 -11.22
C GLU A 132 9.56 -15.75 -12.39
N ALA A 133 10.39 -14.75 -12.11
CA ALA A 133 11.25 -14.11 -13.09
C ALA A 133 12.56 -13.68 -12.42
N GLN A 134 13.65 -13.69 -13.19
CA GLN A 134 14.94 -13.19 -12.74
C GLN A 134 14.82 -11.72 -12.30
N ASP A 135 15.42 -11.36 -11.18
CA ASP A 135 15.38 -10.03 -10.56
C ASP A 135 13.97 -9.54 -10.13
N HIS A 136 13.01 -10.46 -9.94
CA HIS A 136 11.68 -10.16 -9.44
C HIS A 136 11.32 -11.01 -8.21
N ILE A 137 10.36 -10.54 -7.43
CA ILE A 137 9.87 -11.24 -6.22
C ILE A 137 8.42 -11.68 -6.43
N ALA A 138 8.08 -12.94 -6.19
CA ALA A 138 6.69 -13.35 -6.12
C ALA A 138 6.03 -12.81 -4.83
N PRO A 139 4.81 -12.24 -4.88
CA PRO A 139 4.07 -11.90 -3.67
C PRO A 139 3.87 -13.13 -2.78
N ARG A 140 3.98 -12.95 -1.46
CA ARG A 140 3.89 -14.07 -0.49
C ARG A 140 2.51 -14.74 -0.41
N TYR A 141 1.46 -14.06 -0.86
CA TYR A 141 0.07 -14.53 -0.82
C TYR A 141 -0.78 -13.72 -1.82
N GLN A 142 -1.91 -14.30 -2.25
CA GLN A 142 -2.93 -13.55 -2.99
C GLN A 142 -3.61 -12.56 -2.05
N ARG A 143 -3.56 -11.28 -2.40
CA ARG A 143 -4.10 -10.19 -1.59
C ARG A 143 -5.54 -9.89 -2.01
N ALA A 144 -6.36 -9.46 -1.07
CA ALA A 144 -7.56 -8.73 -1.43
C ALA A 144 -7.15 -7.42 -2.13
N ASP A 145 -7.88 -7.04 -3.17
CA ASP A 145 -7.54 -5.90 -4.02
C ASP A 145 -7.56 -4.56 -3.27
N ILE A 146 -8.40 -4.45 -2.23
CA ILE A 146 -8.54 -3.23 -1.41
C ILE A 146 -8.63 -3.61 0.08
N HIS A 147 -7.80 -2.98 0.89
CA HIS A 147 -7.90 -3.03 2.35
C HIS A 147 -8.65 -1.79 2.87
N ILE A 148 -9.77 -2.00 3.56
CA ILE A 148 -10.61 -0.94 4.14
C ILE A 148 -10.56 -1.00 5.66
N VAL A 149 -10.38 0.16 6.30
CA VAL A 149 -10.49 0.33 7.75
C VAL A 149 -11.54 1.40 8.05
N THR A 150 -12.34 1.20 9.11
CA THR A 150 -13.34 2.19 9.54
C THR A 150 -12.81 3.03 10.70
N SER A 151 -13.15 4.31 10.68
CA SER A 151 -12.97 5.24 11.80
C SER A 151 -13.62 4.71 13.09
N ALA A 152 -14.77 4.04 13.00
CA ALA A 152 -15.42 3.40 14.14
C ALA A 152 -14.53 2.30 14.78
N SER A 153 -13.91 1.42 13.96
CA SER A 153 -13.01 0.38 14.45
C SER A 153 -11.73 0.97 15.06
N MET A 154 -11.17 2.01 14.43
CA MET A 154 -9.99 2.70 14.98
C MET A 154 -10.30 3.38 16.31
N ASN A 155 -11.42 4.11 16.41
CA ASN A 155 -11.86 4.73 17.66
C ASN A 155 -12.12 3.70 18.76
N ARG A 156 -12.71 2.55 18.41
CA ARG A 156 -12.90 1.45 19.35
C ARG A 156 -11.57 0.92 19.87
N LEU A 157 -10.59 0.68 18.98
CA LEU A 157 -9.26 0.24 19.38
C LEU A 157 -8.56 1.28 20.25
N ALA A 158 -8.67 2.56 19.91
CA ALA A 158 -8.06 3.66 20.65
C ALA A 158 -8.56 3.71 22.10
N GLY A 159 -9.85 3.44 22.32
CA GLY A 159 -10.44 3.32 23.66
C GLY A 159 -10.01 2.09 24.47
N LEU A 160 -9.26 1.15 23.88
CA LEU A 160 -8.73 -0.04 24.57
C LEU A 160 -7.23 0.08 24.91
N LEU A 161 -6.55 1.14 24.47
CA LEU A 161 -5.12 1.32 24.68
C LEU A 161 -4.86 2.37 25.76
N GLU A 162 -3.75 2.22 26.48
CA GLU A 162 -3.26 3.23 27.44
C GLU A 162 -2.93 4.56 26.75
N ASP A 163 -2.36 4.48 25.54
CA ASP A 163 -2.08 5.62 24.67
C ASP A 163 -2.91 5.51 23.36
N PRO A 164 -4.04 6.24 23.26
CA PRO A 164 -4.87 6.28 22.05
C PRO A 164 -4.13 6.77 20.80
N SER A 165 -3.07 7.58 20.94
CA SER A 165 -2.32 8.13 19.81
C SER A 165 -1.54 7.05 19.03
N GLN A 166 -1.38 5.87 19.62
CA GLN A 166 -0.81 4.70 18.94
C GLN A 166 -1.69 4.17 17.81
N VAL A 167 -2.98 4.52 17.79
CA VAL A 167 -3.90 4.14 16.70
C VAL A 167 -3.79 5.15 15.58
N ASP A 168 -2.92 4.81 14.63
CA ASP A 168 -2.69 5.58 13.42
C ASP A 168 -3.03 4.72 12.20
N SER A 169 -3.84 5.26 11.28
CA SER A 169 -4.27 4.57 10.06
C SER A 169 -3.08 3.99 9.29
N ARG A 170 -1.94 4.70 9.26
CA ARG A 170 -0.70 4.30 8.57
C ARG A 170 -0.15 2.97 9.07
N ARG A 171 -0.39 2.62 10.34
CA ARG A 171 0.09 1.35 10.93
C ARG A 171 -0.70 0.13 10.46
N PHE A 172 -1.97 0.33 10.10
CA PHE A 172 -2.81 -0.74 9.53
C PHE A 172 -2.62 -0.90 8.02
N ARG A 173 -1.95 0.08 7.39
CA ARG A 173 -1.69 0.13 5.95
C ARG A 173 -2.96 -0.11 5.10
N PRO A 174 -4.09 0.57 5.37
CA PRO A 174 -5.31 0.48 4.57
C PRO A 174 -5.11 1.18 3.24
N ASN A 175 -5.82 0.76 2.21
CA ASN A 175 -5.97 1.55 0.99
C ASN A 175 -7.01 2.65 1.17
N VAL A 176 -8.06 2.39 1.97
CA VAL A 176 -9.16 3.34 2.21
C VAL A 176 -9.53 3.37 3.69
N VAL A 177 -9.72 4.58 4.24
CA VAL A 177 -10.34 4.79 5.55
C VAL A 177 -11.72 5.41 5.37
N ILE A 178 -12.74 4.87 6.04
CA ILE A 178 -14.14 5.33 5.97
C ILE A 178 -14.78 5.68 7.31
#